data_AF-A0AA97MYT6-F1
#
_entry.id   AF-A0AA97MYT6-F1
#
_cell.length_a   1.000
_cell.length_b   1.000
_cell.length_c   1.000
_cell.angle_alpha   90.00
_cell.angle_beta   90.00
_cell.angle_gamma   90.00
#
_symmetry.space_group_name_H-M   'P 1'
#
loop_
_entity.id
_entity.type
_entity.pdbx_description
1 polymer ?
#
loop_
_entity_poly.entity_id
_entity_poly.type
_entity_poly.pdbx_seq_one_letter_code
_entity_poly.pdbx_strand_id
1 'polypeptide(L)'
;VATNMDGPWVGTWRPHPRRGPILAEFSTPGPKYWIPGTTGHTGHDPTREKAPAYSFRGTKCPALGICSPGPYYIHPSVTKTGKEVSPSAHVTGRPKTKIAVTPGPSEYRFCSPS
;
A
#
# COMPACT_ATOMS: atom_id res chain seq x y z
N VAL A 1 -29.29 -63.51 -12.54
CA VAL A 1 -28.39 -63.01 -11.48
C VAL A 1 -27.53 -61.91 -12.08
N ALA A 2 -27.79 -60.65 -11.74
CA ALA A 2 -26.98 -59.50 -12.16
C ALA A 2 -26.68 -58.68 -10.90
N THR A 3 -25.39 -58.46 -10.67
CA THR A 3 -24.81 -57.87 -9.46
C THR A 3 -25.03 -56.36 -9.43
N ASN A 4 -25.64 -55.87 -8.34
CA ASN A 4 -25.75 -54.44 -8.01
C ASN A 4 -24.37 -53.77 -8.09
N MET A 5 -24.27 -52.70 -8.89
CA MET A 5 -23.09 -51.83 -9.02
C MET A 5 -23.36 -50.48 -8.35
N ASP A 6 -23.88 -50.50 -7.12
CA ASP A 6 -24.17 -49.28 -6.37
C ASP A 6 -22.95 -48.80 -5.58
N GLY A 7 -21.97 -48.26 -6.31
CA GLY A 7 -20.96 -47.36 -5.75
C GLY A 7 -21.49 -45.91 -5.69
N PRO A 8 -20.87 -44.99 -4.92
CA PRO A 8 -21.33 -43.61 -4.80
C PRO A 8 -20.95 -42.80 -6.05
N TRP A 9 -21.75 -42.92 -7.11
CA TRP A 9 -21.57 -42.19 -8.37
C TRP A 9 -22.30 -40.85 -8.34
N VAL A 10 -21.63 -39.76 -8.74
CA VAL A 10 -22.24 -38.45 -9.00
C VAL A 10 -21.90 -38.02 -10.43
N GLY A 11 -22.72 -38.45 -11.40
CA GLY A 11 -22.52 -38.15 -12.82
C GLY A 11 -21.19 -38.65 -13.39
N THR A 12 -20.51 -37.84 -14.21
CA THR A 12 -19.22 -38.16 -14.86
C THR A 12 -18.00 -37.99 -13.93
N TRP A 13 -18.18 -37.39 -12.76
CA TRP A 13 -17.09 -37.12 -11.84
C TRP A 13 -16.84 -38.32 -10.91
N ARG A 14 -15.56 -38.69 -10.78
CA ARG A 14 -15.12 -39.75 -9.86
C ARG A 14 -14.44 -39.11 -8.65
N PRO A 15 -14.95 -39.30 -7.42
CA PRO A 15 -14.22 -38.93 -6.23
C PRO A 15 -12.87 -39.64 -6.24
N HIS A 16 -11.78 -38.89 -6.07
CA HIS A 16 -10.46 -39.49 -5.98
C HIS A 16 -10.39 -40.36 -4.72
N PRO A 17 -9.86 -41.60 -4.80
CA PRO A 17 -9.62 -42.37 -3.59
C PRO A 17 -8.69 -41.58 -2.67
N ARG A 18 -8.97 -41.60 -1.37
CA ARG A 18 -8.09 -41.04 -0.35
C ARG A 18 -6.67 -41.57 -0.57
N ARG A 19 -5.66 -40.68 -0.54
CA ARG A 19 -4.27 -40.98 -0.91
C ARG A 19 -3.51 -41.88 0.09
N GLY A 20 -4.22 -42.50 1.03
CA GLY A 20 -3.68 -43.22 2.18
C GLY A 20 -3.98 -42.51 3.50
N PRO A 21 -3.68 -43.15 4.63
CA PRO A 21 -3.88 -42.57 5.95
C PRO A 21 -2.92 -41.40 6.18
N ILE A 22 -3.43 -40.27 6.65
CA ILE A 22 -2.60 -39.15 7.10
C ILE A 22 -2.19 -39.37 8.57
N LEU A 23 -1.04 -38.81 8.97
CA LEU A 23 -0.53 -39.02 10.34
C LEU A 23 -1.53 -38.58 11.45
N ALA A 24 -2.42 -37.63 11.13
CA ALA A 24 -3.48 -37.16 12.02
C ALA A 24 -4.58 -38.20 12.32
N GLU A 25 -4.69 -39.28 11.54
CA GLU A 25 -5.65 -40.39 11.77
C GLU A 25 -5.18 -41.34 12.87
N PHE A 26 -3.88 -41.35 13.17
CA PHE A 26 -3.33 -42.18 14.23
C PHE A 26 -3.36 -41.42 15.55
N SER A 27 -3.88 -42.07 16.60
CA SER A 27 -3.72 -41.61 17.99
C SER A 27 -2.28 -41.83 18.46
N THR A 28 -1.34 -41.22 17.76
CA THR A 28 0.01 -41.02 18.27
C THR A 28 -0.07 -40.02 19.41
N PRO A 29 0.81 -40.10 20.42
CA PRO A 29 1.05 -38.95 21.28
C PRO A 29 1.53 -37.84 20.33
N GLY A 30 0.59 -37.02 19.86
CA GLY A 30 0.87 -35.88 19.01
C GLY A 30 1.95 -35.02 19.68
N PRO A 31 2.58 -34.09 18.95
CA PRO A 31 3.64 -33.28 19.51
C PRO A 31 3.23 -32.74 20.89
N LYS A 32 3.94 -33.18 21.95
CA LYS A 32 3.67 -32.85 23.36
C LYS A 32 4.06 -31.40 23.69
N TYR A 33 4.11 -30.54 22.68
CA TYR A 33 4.56 -29.18 22.79
C TYR A 33 3.77 -28.31 21.83
N TRP A 34 3.33 -27.17 22.37
CA TRP A 34 2.75 -26.09 21.59
C TRP A 34 3.79 -25.59 20.59
N ILE A 35 3.43 -25.56 19.30
CA ILE A 35 4.26 -24.95 18.26
C ILE A 35 3.89 -23.47 18.21
N PRO A 36 4.83 -22.54 18.51
CA PRO A 36 4.56 -21.12 18.39
C PRO A 36 4.21 -20.75 16.95
N GLY A 37 3.25 -19.83 16.79
CA GLY A 37 2.87 -19.34 15.47
C GLY A 37 4.00 -18.51 14.84
N THR A 38 4.00 -18.44 13.51
CA THR A 38 4.89 -17.54 12.75
C THR A 38 4.27 -16.16 12.53
N THR A 39 3.07 -15.92 13.05
CA THR A 39 2.31 -14.69 12.81
C THR A 39 2.15 -13.90 14.10
N GLY A 40 2.41 -12.60 14.06
CA GLY A 40 2.24 -11.70 15.19
C GLY A 40 3.51 -11.47 16.01
N HIS A 41 3.46 -10.49 16.91
CA HIS A 41 4.61 -10.11 17.74
C HIS A 41 4.72 -10.99 19.00
N THR A 42 3.59 -11.27 19.64
CA THR A 42 3.48 -12.05 20.88
C THR A 42 3.35 -13.54 20.54
N GLY A 43 4.21 -14.38 21.11
CA GLY A 43 4.18 -15.84 20.85
C GLY A 43 4.80 -16.27 19.50
N HIS A 44 5.61 -15.42 18.88
CA HIS A 44 6.36 -15.76 17.65
C HIS A 44 7.48 -16.77 17.96
N ASP A 45 7.69 -17.73 17.06
CA ASP A 45 8.81 -18.67 17.11
C ASP A 45 10.17 -17.92 17.07
N PRO A 46 11.02 -17.99 18.11
CA PRO A 46 12.30 -17.27 18.13
C PRO A 46 13.31 -17.80 17.11
N THR A 47 13.11 -19.00 16.58
CA THR A 47 14.01 -19.60 15.58
C THR A 47 13.77 -19.07 14.16
N ARG A 48 12.69 -18.31 13.95
CA ARG A 48 12.30 -17.80 12.64
C ARG A 48 12.41 -16.28 12.58
N GLU A 49 12.76 -15.77 11.40
CA GLU A 49 12.83 -14.33 11.20
C GLU A 49 11.45 -13.68 11.30
N LYS A 50 11.40 -12.57 12.02
CA LYS A 50 10.19 -11.80 12.27
C LYS A 50 10.19 -10.55 11.42
N ALA A 51 9.13 -10.35 10.64
CA ALA A 51 8.93 -9.11 9.90
C ALA A 51 8.68 -7.93 10.86
N PRO A 52 9.14 -6.71 10.53
CA PRO A 52 8.89 -5.52 11.34
C PRO A 52 7.38 -5.22 11.43
N ALA A 53 6.91 -4.90 12.64
CA ALA A 53 5.52 -4.52 12.88
C ALA A 53 5.41 -2.99 12.94
N TYR A 54 4.78 -2.39 11.93
CA TYR A 54 4.45 -0.97 11.92
C TYR A 54 2.99 -0.79 12.32
N SER A 55 2.75 -0.04 13.39
CA SER A 55 1.40 0.45 13.69
C SER A 55 1.21 1.76 12.95
N PHE A 56 0.25 1.80 12.02
CA PHE A 56 -0.25 3.08 11.54
C PHE A 56 -1.09 3.68 12.65
N ARG A 57 -0.77 4.91 13.06
CA ARG A 57 -1.58 5.65 14.03
C ARG A 57 -3.00 5.70 13.50
N GLY A 58 -3.94 5.14 14.27
CA GLY A 58 -5.35 5.10 13.88
C GLY A 58 -5.88 6.50 13.56
N THR A 59 -6.73 6.58 12.53
CA THR A 59 -7.50 7.79 12.22
C THR A 59 -8.35 8.17 13.44
N LYS A 60 -8.44 9.47 13.74
CA LYS A 60 -9.31 10.00 14.81
C LYS A 60 -10.71 9.40 14.66
N CYS A 61 -11.35 9.03 15.78
CA CYS A 61 -12.72 8.53 15.75
C CYS A 61 -13.59 9.49 14.91
N PRO A 62 -14.33 8.98 13.91
CA PRO A 62 -15.24 9.83 13.14
C PRO A 62 -16.21 10.50 14.13
N ALA A 63 -16.48 11.79 13.90
CA ALA A 63 -17.40 12.55 14.73
C ALA A 63 -18.73 11.79 14.86
N LEU A 64 -19.22 11.67 16.09
CA LEU A 64 -20.47 10.99 16.41
C LEU A 64 -21.59 11.57 15.54
N GLY A 65 -22.10 10.79 14.58
CA GLY A 65 -23.33 11.17 13.89
C GLY A 65 -23.58 10.54 12.53
N ILE A 66 -22.57 10.16 11.74
CA ILE A 66 -22.82 9.64 10.37
C ILE A 66 -21.79 8.57 10.02
N CYS A 67 -21.90 7.40 10.65
CA CYS A 67 -21.14 6.21 10.25
C CYS A 67 -22.06 5.32 9.41
N SER A 68 -22.21 5.67 8.14
CA SER A 68 -22.77 4.81 7.11
C SER A 68 -22.03 5.15 5.82
N PRO A 69 -21.65 4.17 4.98
CA PRO A 69 -21.01 4.42 3.69
C PRO A 69 -22.01 4.99 2.66
N GLY A 70 -22.81 5.97 3.09
CA GLY A 70 -23.80 6.65 2.27
C GLY A 70 -23.19 7.89 1.62
N PRO A 71 -23.66 8.26 0.42
CA PRO A 71 -23.28 9.54 -0.19
C PRO A 71 -23.72 10.69 0.73
N TYR A 72 -22.75 11.46 1.22
CA TYR A 72 -23.01 12.69 1.95
C TYR A 72 -22.89 13.87 1.00
N TYR A 73 -23.69 14.91 1.25
CA TYR A 73 -23.62 16.13 0.46
C TYR A 73 -22.29 16.85 0.71
N ILE A 74 -21.50 17.01 -0.36
CA ILE A 74 -20.26 17.80 -0.36
C ILE A 74 -20.56 19.09 -1.11
N HIS A 75 -20.26 20.24 -0.51
CA HIS A 75 -20.38 21.53 -1.19
C HIS A 75 -19.43 21.56 -2.40
N PRO A 76 -19.86 21.99 -3.59
CA PRO A 76 -19.08 21.90 -4.83
C PRO A 76 -17.73 22.64 -4.79
N SER A 77 -17.57 23.59 -3.86
CA SER A 77 -16.30 24.27 -3.63
C SER A 77 -15.26 23.44 -2.87
N VAL A 78 -15.48 22.15 -2.60
CA VAL A 78 -14.55 21.30 -1.83
C VAL A 78 -14.00 20.21 -2.73
N THR A 79 -12.69 20.24 -2.94
CA THR A 79 -11.92 19.27 -3.74
C THR A 79 -11.14 18.32 -2.83
N LYS A 80 -10.53 17.26 -3.40
CA LYS A 80 -9.70 16.28 -2.65
C LYS A 80 -8.60 16.95 -1.80
N THR A 81 -8.10 18.11 -2.22
CA THR A 81 -6.99 18.83 -1.58
C THR A 81 -7.46 19.96 -0.65
N GLY A 82 -8.76 20.21 -0.53
CA GLY A 82 -9.33 21.27 0.29
C GLY A 82 -10.33 22.14 -0.47
N LYS A 83 -10.70 23.29 0.12
CA LYS A 83 -11.60 24.25 -0.51
C LYS A 83 -10.95 24.80 -1.79
N GLU A 84 -11.71 24.86 -2.88
CA GLU A 84 -11.32 25.56 -4.09
C GLU A 84 -11.15 27.04 -3.75
N VAL A 85 -9.93 27.52 -3.87
CA VAL A 85 -9.54 28.92 -3.70
C VAL A 85 -8.86 29.34 -4.98
N SER A 86 -9.16 30.54 -5.47
CA SER A 86 -8.47 31.10 -6.63
C SER A 86 -6.95 31.06 -6.43
N PRO A 87 -6.16 30.78 -7.48
CA PRO A 87 -4.72 30.66 -7.35
C PRO A 87 -4.13 31.94 -6.74
N SER A 88 -3.27 31.77 -5.74
CA SER A 88 -2.56 32.89 -5.12
C SER A 88 -1.48 33.41 -6.05
N ALA A 89 -1.30 34.73 -6.12
CA ALA A 89 -0.17 35.32 -6.82
C ALA A 89 1.15 34.81 -6.22
N HIS A 90 1.99 34.19 -7.05
CA HIS A 90 3.35 33.80 -6.65
C HIS A 90 4.24 35.04 -6.68
N VAL A 91 4.81 35.42 -5.53
CA VAL A 91 5.89 36.42 -5.49
C VAL A 91 7.17 35.72 -5.93
N THR A 92 7.51 35.85 -7.21
CA THR A 92 8.79 35.37 -7.75
C THR A 92 9.86 36.44 -7.60
N GLY A 93 11.11 36.02 -7.38
CA GLY A 93 12.24 36.95 -7.28
C GLY A 93 12.50 37.67 -8.60
N ARG A 94 12.89 38.95 -8.53
CA ARG A 94 13.27 39.74 -9.70
C ARG A 94 14.44 39.07 -10.44
N PRO A 95 14.35 38.79 -11.75
CA PRO A 95 15.48 38.27 -12.51
C PRO A 95 16.64 39.27 -12.44
N LYS A 96 17.84 38.78 -12.13
CA LYS A 96 19.05 39.61 -12.15
C LYS A 96 19.39 39.94 -13.59
N THR A 97 19.01 41.13 -14.06
CA THR A 97 19.46 41.63 -15.36
C THR A 97 20.97 41.83 -15.29
N LYS A 98 21.72 41.16 -16.18
CA LYS A 98 23.14 41.45 -16.35
C LYS A 98 23.27 42.87 -16.87
N ILE A 99 23.81 43.77 -16.05
CA ILE A 99 24.16 45.12 -16.49
C ILE A 99 25.28 44.95 -17.50
N ALA A 100 25.06 45.36 -18.76
CA ALA A 100 26.13 45.45 -19.72
C ALA A 100 27.11 46.51 -19.21
N VAL A 101 28.32 46.08 -18.84
CA VAL A 101 29.40 46.99 -18.46
C VAL A 101 29.86 47.64 -19.76
N THR A 102 29.39 48.85 -20.03
CA THR A 102 29.94 49.67 -21.10
C THR A 102 31.30 50.20 -20.65
N PRO A 103 32.34 50.10 -21.48
CA PRO A 103 33.65 50.66 -21.16
C PRO A 103 33.53 52.16 -20.90
N GLY A 104 34.38 52.67 -20.01
CA GLY A 104 34.43 54.10 -19.73
C GLY A 104 34.77 54.91 -20.99
N PRO A 105 34.44 56.21 -21.04
CA PRO A 105 34.73 57.06 -22.22
C PRO A 105 36.20 57.06 -22.65
N SER A 106 37.15 56.75 -21.76
CA SER A 106 38.58 56.64 -22.05
C SER A 106 39.05 55.25 -22.50
N GLU A 107 38.19 54.23 -22.46
CA GLU A 107 38.55 52.82 -22.75
C GLU A 107 38.17 52.37 -24.16
N TYR A 108 37.57 53.24 -24.96
CA TYR A 108 37.31 52.97 -26.37
C TYR A 108 38.64 52.99 -27.15
N ARG A 109 39.18 51.80 -27.44
CA ARG A 109 40.28 51.68 -28.40
C ARG A 109 39.72 51.77 -29.82
N PHE A 110 40.03 52.84 -30.53
CA PHE A 110 39.83 52.88 -31.97
C PHE A 110 40.89 51.99 -32.61
N CYS A 111 40.45 50.93 -33.28
CA CYS A 111 41.33 50.18 -34.16
C CYS A 111 41.51 51.02 -35.43
N SER A 112 42.63 51.73 -35.55
CA SER A 112 43.00 52.42 -36.78
C SER A 112 43.45 51.37 -37.81
N PRO A 113 42.84 51.31 -39.01
CA PRO A 113 43.33 50.44 -40.06
C PRO A 113 44.72 50.90 -40.50
N SER A 114 45.64 49.93 -40.56
CA SER A 114 47.00 50.05 -41.11
C SER A 114 46.98 50.32 -42.61
#